data_AF-A0A9P6TMM9-F1
#
_entry.id   AF-A0A9P6TMM9-F1
#
_cell.length_a   1.000
_cell.length_b   1.000
_cell.length_c   1.000
_cell.angle_alpha   90.00
_cell.angle_beta   90.00
_cell.angle_gamma   90.00
#
_symmetry.space_group_name_H-M   'P 1'
#
loop_
_entity.id
_entity.type
_entity.pdbx_description
1 polymer ?
#
loop_
_entity_poly.entity_id
_entity_poly.type
_entity_poly.pdbx_seq_one_letter_code
_entity_poly.pdbx_strand_id
1 'polypeptide(L)'
;MGAQASKQATRQLPRKARPETLANIPRESPSQLRTHEPIAADIKTDFIEEDGRDPQLHKKLTELGPVNVEPTRTKMRPNDAMLRILHERQRIEDAESPSRAPTLPIDELFSILEMRKRIEPGEQQKTLQAIAAQHKFDTKDVATLFKYYNTIAVMPPASVEKGERLEAVWVTDKQDWLQAVRNAEKRNERLRAEKEAAMKDHHQGVSANDKPETLEQKRERQLQDLFDD
;
A
#
# COMPACT_ATOMS: atom_id res chain seq x y z
N MET A 1 -73.22 38.67 -14.82
CA MET A 1 -72.89 37.31 -14.33
C MET A 1 -72.02 36.62 -15.38
N GLY A 2 -70.99 35.86 -14.96
CA GLY A 2 -70.37 34.81 -15.77
C GLY A 2 -68.99 35.13 -16.36
N ALA A 3 -67.95 35.06 -15.54
CA ALA A 3 -66.58 34.80 -16.00
C ALA A 3 -66.42 33.34 -16.41
N GLN A 4 -65.64 33.02 -17.45
CA GLN A 4 -64.88 31.76 -17.48
C GLN A 4 -63.51 31.97 -18.16
N ALA A 5 -62.50 31.54 -17.42
CA ALA A 5 -61.09 31.76 -17.62
C ALA A 5 -60.40 30.62 -18.40
N SER A 6 -59.23 30.98 -18.92
CA SER A 6 -58.19 30.18 -19.56
C SER A 6 -57.93 28.80 -18.94
N LYS A 7 -57.91 27.75 -19.77
CA LYS A 7 -57.28 26.46 -19.44
C LYS A 7 -55.79 26.53 -19.79
N GLN A 8 -54.95 26.77 -18.77
CA GLN A 8 -53.51 26.52 -18.87
C GLN A 8 -53.24 25.01 -18.69
N ALA A 9 -52.63 24.39 -19.69
CA ALA A 9 -52.19 23.00 -19.63
C ALA A 9 -50.87 22.89 -18.86
N THR A 10 -50.94 22.61 -17.56
CA THR A 10 -49.76 22.30 -16.73
C THR A 10 -49.29 20.87 -17.01
N ARG A 11 -48.19 20.73 -17.76
CA ARG A 11 -47.48 19.45 -17.92
C ARG A 11 -46.87 19.05 -16.57
N GLN A 12 -47.39 17.99 -15.94
CA GLN A 12 -46.82 17.43 -14.73
C GLN A 12 -45.73 16.40 -15.07
N LEU A 13 -44.53 16.57 -14.52
CA LEU A 13 -43.46 15.58 -14.59
C LEU A 13 -43.76 14.41 -13.64
N PRO A 14 -43.45 13.16 -14.02
CA PRO A 14 -43.67 11.99 -13.17
C PRO A 14 -42.77 12.05 -11.93
N ARG A 15 -43.40 12.11 -10.75
CA ARG A 15 -42.75 12.16 -9.43
C ARG A 15 -42.43 10.79 -8.82
N LYS A 16 -42.64 9.69 -9.54
CA LYS A 16 -42.37 8.32 -9.06
C LYS A 16 -41.32 7.66 -9.94
N ALA A 17 -40.25 7.16 -9.32
CA ALA A 17 -39.21 6.40 -9.99
C ALA A 17 -39.80 5.13 -10.62
N ARG A 18 -39.44 4.85 -11.87
CA ARG A 18 -39.89 3.64 -12.58
C ARG A 18 -39.20 2.42 -11.95
N PRO A 19 -39.91 1.31 -11.70
CA PRO A 19 -39.35 0.13 -11.02
C PRO A 19 -38.26 -0.58 -11.82
N GLU A 20 -38.25 -0.39 -13.13
CA GLU A 20 -37.28 -0.94 -14.09
C GLU A 20 -35.85 -0.38 -13.90
N THR A 21 -35.66 0.79 -13.30
CA THR A 21 -34.32 1.32 -12.98
C THR A 21 -33.77 0.84 -11.63
N LEU A 22 -34.58 0.22 -10.77
CA LEU A 22 -34.15 -0.28 -9.45
C LEU A 22 -33.64 -1.73 -9.49
N ALA A 23 -33.90 -2.47 -10.58
CA ALA A 23 -33.57 -3.89 -10.70
C ALA A 23 -32.29 -4.19 -11.50
N ASN A 24 -31.62 -3.18 -12.05
CA ASN A 24 -30.34 -3.35 -12.73
C ASN A 24 -29.22 -3.51 -11.69
N ILE A 25 -29.09 -4.71 -11.14
CA ILE A 25 -27.90 -5.11 -10.41
C ILE A 25 -26.79 -5.28 -11.46
N PRO A 26 -25.68 -4.52 -11.40
CA PRO A 26 -24.58 -4.67 -12.34
C PRO A 26 -24.06 -6.11 -12.29
N ARG A 27 -24.12 -6.83 -13.43
CA ARG A 27 -23.63 -8.21 -13.54
C ARG A 27 -22.12 -8.27 -13.80
N GLU A 28 -21.53 -7.15 -14.20
CA GLU A 28 -20.14 -7.01 -14.57
C GLU A 28 -19.33 -6.47 -13.39
N SER A 29 -18.20 -7.10 -13.13
CA SER A 29 -17.23 -6.59 -12.15
C SER A 29 -16.49 -5.39 -12.76
N PRO A 30 -16.09 -4.37 -11.98
CA PRO A 30 -15.30 -3.24 -12.49
C PRO A 30 -13.94 -3.66 -13.08
N SER A 31 -13.51 -4.91 -12.86
CA SER A 31 -12.30 -5.50 -13.46
C SER A 31 -12.54 -6.10 -14.86
N GLN A 32 -13.80 -6.38 -15.23
CA GLN A 32 -14.19 -6.89 -16.55
C GLN A 32 -14.68 -5.80 -17.51
N LEU A 33 -15.04 -4.63 -16.98
CA LEU A 33 -15.05 -3.41 -17.77
C LEU A 33 -13.61 -3.24 -18.25
N ARG A 34 -13.37 -3.54 -19.53
CA ARG A 34 -12.17 -3.07 -20.21
C ARG A 34 -11.97 -1.63 -19.77
N THR A 35 -10.74 -1.30 -19.38
CA THR A 35 -10.29 0.06 -19.13
C THR A 35 -10.63 0.92 -20.35
N HIS A 36 -11.89 1.34 -20.47
CA HIS A 36 -12.18 2.63 -21.01
C HIS A 36 -11.40 3.54 -20.09
N GLU A 37 -10.35 4.12 -20.65
CA GLU A 37 -9.69 5.29 -20.11
C GLU A 37 -10.72 6.22 -19.47
N PRO A 38 -10.34 7.05 -18.49
CA PRO A 38 -11.23 8.09 -17.99
C PRO A 38 -11.56 9.09 -19.10
N ILE A 39 -12.52 8.75 -19.98
CA ILE A 39 -13.10 9.61 -21.03
C ILE A 39 -13.92 10.74 -20.38
N ALA A 40 -14.02 10.77 -19.05
CA ALA A 40 -14.69 11.82 -18.29
C ALA A 40 -13.92 13.16 -18.25
N ALA A 41 -12.69 13.25 -18.78
CA ALA A 41 -11.90 14.49 -18.70
C ALA A 41 -12.01 15.39 -19.96
N ASP A 42 -12.27 14.86 -21.15
CA ASP A 42 -12.01 15.61 -22.39
C ASP A 42 -13.23 15.91 -23.29
N ILE A 43 -14.43 15.43 -22.96
CA ILE A 43 -15.63 15.75 -23.75
C ILE A 43 -16.43 16.84 -23.03
N LYS A 44 -16.02 18.10 -23.21
CA LYS A 44 -16.89 19.25 -22.95
C LYS A 44 -17.97 19.27 -24.03
N THR A 45 -19.13 18.70 -23.74
CA THR A 45 -20.29 18.86 -24.60
C THR A 45 -20.76 20.31 -24.57
N ASP A 46 -21.31 20.83 -25.66
CA ASP A 46 -21.79 22.23 -25.75
C ASP A 46 -22.70 22.63 -24.58
N PHE A 47 -23.45 21.66 -24.04
CA PHE A 47 -24.27 21.82 -22.85
C PHE A 47 -23.49 22.21 -21.58
N ILE A 48 -22.30 21.63 -21.38
CA ILE A 48 -21.43 21.93 -20.23
C ILE A 48 -20.84 23.35 -20.35
N GLU A 49 -20.57 23.81 -21.57
CA GLU A 49 -20.06 25.17 -21.81
C GLU A 49 -21.12 26.25 -21.61
N GLU A 50 -22.39 25.96 -21.93
CA GLU A 50 -23.52 26.83 -21.65
C GLU A 50 -23.83 26.91 -20.15
N ASP A 51 -23.83 25.78 -19.45
CA ASP A 51 -24.03 25.73 -18.00
C ASP A 51 -22.91 26.50 -17.25
N GLY A 52 -21.66 26.41 -17.71
CA GLY A 52 -20.54 27.17 -17.15
C GLY A 52 -20.66 28.69 -17.28
N ARG A 53 -21.54 29.19 -18.17
CA ARG A 53 -21.85 30.62 -18.33
C ARG A 53 -23.04 31.08 -17.50
N ASP A 54 -23.75 30.19 -16.79
CA ASP A 54 -24.88 30.57 -15.95
C ASP A 54 -24.40 31.20 -14.62
N PRO A 55 -24.63 32.51 -14.38
CA PRO A 55 -24.26 33.17 -13.13
C PRO A 55 -25.06 32.66 -11.92
N GLN A 56 -26.16 31.93 -12.14
CA GLN A 56 -26.95 31.31 -11.08
C GLN A 56 -26.49 29.90 -10.73
N LEU A 57 -25.73 29.22 -11.60
CA LEU A 57 -25.23 27.88 -11.35
C LEU A 57 -24.32 27.86 -10.13
N HIS A 58 -23.36 28.80 -10.07
CA HIS A 58 -22.46 28.91 -8.92
C HIS A 58 -23.19 29.13 -7.61
N LYS A 59 -24.25 29.95 -7.61
CA LYS A 59 -25.07 30.20 -6.40
C LYS A 59 -25.78 28.93 -5.93
N LYS A 60 -26.36 28.16 -6.85
CA LYS A 60 -27.03 26.88 -6.55
C LYS A 60 -26.06 25.80 -6.10
N LEU A 61 -24.87 25.73 -6.69
CA LEU A 61 -23.82 24.80 -6.26
C LEU A 61 -23.30 25.12 -4.86
N THR A 62 -23.13 26.40 -4.52
CA THR A 62 -22.77 26.81 -3.16
C THR A 62 -23.88 26.53 -2.15
N GLU A 63 -25.15 26.59 -2.56
CA GLU A 63 -26.32 26.29 -1.71
C GLU A 63 -26.47 24.78 -1.44
N LEU A 64 -26.19 23.93 -2.44
CA LEU A 64 -26.26 22.47 -2.30
C LEU A 64 -25.15 21.88 -1.42
N GLY A 65 -24.01 22.57 -1.32
CA GLY A 65 -22.87 22.12 -0.54
C GLY A 65 -22.21 20.83 -1.08
N PRO A 66 -21.20 20.30 -0.38
CA PRO A 66 -20.54 19.07 -0.78
C PRO A 66 -21.52 17.89 -0.69
N VAL A 67 -21.77 17.22 -1.82
CA VAL A 67 -22.59 16.02 -1.86
C VAL A 67 -21.83 14.88 -1.19
N ASN A 68 -22.32 14.42 -0.05
CA ASN A 68 -21.79 13.22 0.59
C ASN A 68 -22.28 11.99 -0.19
N VAL A 69 -21.40 11.43 -1.02
CA VAL A 69 -21.64 10.17 -1.70
C VAL A 69 -21.27 9.05 -0.72
N GLU A 70 -22.28 8.37 -0.20
CA GLU A 70 -22.04 7.20 0.65
C GLU A 70 -21.20 6.17 -0.13
N PRO A 71 -20.07 5.70 0.44
CA PRO A 71 -19.20 4.76 -0.24
C PRO A 71 -19.99 3.48 -0.50
N THR A 72 -20.29 3.22 -1.78
CA THR A 72 -20.97 2.01 -2.19
C THR A 72 -20.04 0.84 -1.84
N ARG A 73 -20.35 0.13 -0.76
CA ARG A 73 -19.67 -1.12 -0.39
C ARG A 73 -20.03 -2.17 -1.43
N THR A 74 -19.30 -2.19 -2.53
CA THR A 74 -19.39 -3.26 -3.52
C THR A 74 -18.99 -4.55 -2.81
N LYS A 75 -19.95 -5.47 -2.64
CA LYS A 75 -19.67 -6.82 -2.14
C LYS A 75 -18.75 -7.50 -3.12
N MET A 76 -17.45 -7.54 -2.82
CA MET A 76 -16.49 -8.26 -3.64
C MET A 76 -16.86 -9.74 -3.65
N ARG A 77 -16.81 -10.37 -4.83
CA ARG A 77 -17.10 -11.80 -4.96
C ARG A 77 -15.99 -12.57 -4.24
N PRO A 78 -16.32 -13.59 -3.42
CA PRO A 78 -15.35 -14.35 -2.63
C PRO A 78 -14.39 -15.22 -3.47
N ASN A 79 -14.56 -15.26 -4.80
CA ASN A 79 -13.80 -16.12 -5.70
C ASN A 79 -12.82 -15.33 -6.59
N ASP A 80 -12.50 -14.08 -6.21
CA ASP A 80 -11.50 -13.28 -6.89
C ASP A 80 -10.08 -13.76 -6.52
N ALA A 81 -9.25 -14.04 -7.52
CA ALA A 81 -7.85 -14.42 -7.32
C ALA A 81 -7.08 -13.35 -6.54
N MET A 82 -7.49 -12.08 -6.65
CA MET A 82 -6.90 -10.97 -5.89
C MET A 82 -7.16 -11.09 -4.38
N LEU A 83 -8.34 -11.57 -3.96
CA LEU A 83 -8.64 -11.80 -2.54
C LEU A 83 -7.75 -12.89 -1.96
N ARG A 84 -7.47 -13.95 -2.73
CA ARG A 84 -6.54 -15.00 -2.30
C ARG A 84 -5.13 -14.45 -2.10
N ILE A 85 -4.66 -13.58 -3.00
CA ILE A 85 -3.34 -12.93 -2.85
C ILE A 85 -3.31 -12.02 -1.63
N LEU A 86 -4.36 -11.23 -1.39
CA LEU A 86 -4.48 -10.37 -0.21
C LEU A 86 -4.49 -11.18 1.09
N HIS A 87 -5.27 -12.27 1.14
CA HIS A 87 -5.31 -13.15 2.30
C HIS A 87 -3.96 -13.86 2.54
N GLU A 88 -3.25 -14.27 1.49
CA GLU A 88 -1.92 -14.87 1.65
C GLU A 88 -0.91 -13.85 2.15
N ARG A 89 -0.94 -12.60 1.65
CA ARG A 89 -0.10 -11.51 2.16
C ARG A 89 -0.39 -11.22 3.63
N GLN A 90 -1.66 -11.13 4.00
CA GLN A 90 -2.07 -10.91 5.39
C GLN A 90 -1.64 -12.07 6.29
N ARG A 91 -1.74 -13.32 5.81
CA ARG A 91 -1.28 -14.50 6.54
C ARG A 91 0.24 -14.51 6.73
N ILE A 92 1.00 -14.04 5.74
CA ILE A 92 2.47 -13.89 5.86
C ILE A 92 2.79 -12.82 6.91
N GLU A 93 2.12 -11.67 6.87
CA GLU A 93 2.28 -10.61 7.88
C GLU A 93 1.91 -11.09 9.29
N ASP A 94 0.81 -11.84 9.43
CA ASP A 94 0.37 -12.40 10.71
C ASP A 94 1.32 -13.52 11.20
N ALA A 95 1.84 -14.37 10.31
CA ALA A 95 2.81 -15.42 10.64
C ALA A 95 4.21 -14.86 10.96
N GLU A 96 4.56 -13.70 10.39
CA GLU A 96 5.73 -12.89 10.74
C GLU A 96 5.54 -12.08 12.02
N SER A 97 4.39 -12.20 12.69
CA SER A 97 4.21 -11.74 14.07
C SER A 97 4.39 -12.90 15.06
N PRO A 98 5.63 -13.36 15.34
CA PRO A 98 5.80 -14.27 16.44
C PRO A 98 5.59 -13.47 17.72
N SER A 99 4.65 -13.96 18.54
CA SER A 99 4.46 -13.70 19.97
C SER A 99 5.72 -14.02 20.80
N ARG A 100 6.86 -13.50 20.39
CA ARG A 100 8.20 -13.83 20.85
C ARG A 100 8.88 -12.51 21.21
N ALA A 101 9.81 -12.57 22.16
CA ALA A 101 10.51 -11.43 22.76
C ALA A 101 10.69 -10.25 21.78
N PRO A 102 10.48 -8.99 22.23
CA PRO A 102 10.44 -7.83 21.35
C PRO A 102 11.71 -7.78 20.48
N THR A 103 11.53 -8.06 19.20
CA THR A 103 12.59 -8.01 18.19
C THR A 103 12.61 -6.62 17.60
N LEU A 104 13.81 -6.05 17.49
CA LEU A 104 14.02 -4.71 16.98
C LEU A 104 15.10 -4.76 15.90
N PRO A 105 14.92 -4.14 14.72
CA PRO A 105 16.01 -4.06 13.75
C PRO A 105 17.17 -3.27 14.35
N ILE A 106 18.41 -3.65 14.01
CA ILE A 106 19.62 -2.97 14.54
C ILE A 106 19.62 -1.47 14.18
N ASP A 107 19.06 -1.09 13.03
CA ASP A 107 18.90 0.31 12.62
C ASP A 107 18.12 1.14 13.64
N GLU A 108 17.03 0.58 14.16
CA GLU A 108 16.20 1.23 15.16
C GLU A 108 16.89 1.21 16.54
N LEU A 109 17.60 0.14 16.88
CA LEU A 109 18.38 0.13 18.12
C LEU A 109 19.46 1.22 18.10
N PHE A 110 20.11 1.39 16.95
CA PHE A 110 21.11 2.41 16.74
C PHE A 110 20.50 3.80 16.83
N SER A 111 19.35 4.03 16.19
CA SER A 111 18.66 5.32 16.25
C SER A 111 18.23 5.66 17.69
N ILE A 112 17.73 4.69 18.46
CA ILE A 112 17.34 4.85 19.87
C ILE A 112 18.56 5.26 20.73
N LEU A 113 19.72 4.64 20.52
CA LEU A 113 20.94 4.96 21.27
C LEU A 113 21.58 6.28 20.83
N GLU A 114 21.48 6.65 19.55
CA GLU A 114 21.88 7.96 19.06
C GLU A 114 20.94 9.07 19.58
N MET A 115 19.64 8.82 19.63
CA MET A 115 18.67 9.73 20.24
C MET A 115 19.06 10.00 21.70
N ARG A 116 19.43 8.98 22.47
CA ARG A 116 19.90 9.15 23.85
C ARG A 116 21.00 10.19 24.00
N LYS A 117 21.98 10.24 23.08
CA LYS A 117 23.08 11.21 23.13
C LYS A 117 22.61 12.66 22.99
N ARG A 118 21.41 12.87 22.44
CA ARG A 118 20.82 14.19 22.17
C ARG A 118 19.79 14.61 23.23
N ILE A 119 19.46 13.73 24.17
CA ILE A 119 18.42 13.99 25.18
C ILE A 119 19.00 14.80 26.33
N GLU A 120 18.30 15.87 26.71
CA GLU A 120 18.65 16.64 27.90
C GLU A 120 18.26 15.91 29.20
N PRO A 121 18.99 16.10 30.31
CA PRO A 121 18.76 15.37 31.56
C PRO A 121 17.33 15.48 32.12
N GLY A 122 16.60 16.54 31.81
CA GLY A 122 15.21 16.76 32.24
C GLY A 122 14.15 16.05 31.40
N GLU A 123 14.47 15.63 30.18
CA GLU A 123 13.51 15.02 29.25
C GLU A 123 13.61 13.48 29.21
N GLN A 124 14.64 12.92 29.84
CA GLN A 124 15.00 11.50 29.78
C GLN A 124 13.85 10.56 30.14
N GLN A 125 13.04 10.88 31.14
CA GLN A 125 11.91 10.03 31.55
C GLN A 125 10.77 10.04 30.53
N LYS A 126 10.47 11.18 29.92
CA LYS A 126 9.40 11.30 28.90
C LYS A 126 9.79 10.56 27.64
N THR A 127 11.05 10.70 27.21
CA THR A 127 11.58 10.01 26.04
C THR A 127 11.65 8.49 26.24
N LEU A 128 12.01 8.03 27.45
CA LEU A 128 12.00 6.60 27.78
C LEU A 128 10.60 6.00 27.67
N GLN A 129 9.59 6.70 28.19
CA GLN A 129 8.19 6.26 28.08
C GLN A 129 7.70 6.26 26.62
N ALA A 130 8.09 7.27 25.82
CA ALA A 130 7.73 7.33 24.42
C ALA A 130 8.34 6.17 23.61
N ILE A 131 9.62 5.87 23.82
CA ILE A 131 10.32 4.76 23.16
C ILE A 131 9.73 3.41 23.59
N ALA A 132 9.45 3.24 24.89
CA ALA A 132 8.82 2.05 25.42
C ALA A 132 7.42 1.82 24.80
N ALA A 133 6.62 2.88 24.65
CA ALA A 133 5.30 2.80 24.03
C ALA A 133 5.38 2.49 22.53
N GLN A 134 6.33 3.09 21.80
CA GLN A 134 6.49 2.92 20.36
C GLN A 134 6.90 1.49 20.00
N HIS A 135 7.84 0.92 20.75
CA HIS A 135 8.43 -0.39 20.44
C HIS A 135 7.93 -1.52 21.35
N LYS A 136 6.94 -1.25 22.21
CA LYS A 136 6.33 -2.22 23.16
C LYS A 136 7.35 -2.85 24.12
N PHE A 137 8.37 -2.11 24.54
CA PHE A 137 9.32 -2.54 25.57
C PHE A 137 8.85 -2.16 26.97
N ASP A 138 9.32 -2.89 28.00
CA ASP A 138 9.19 -2.39 29.37
C ASP A 138 10.12 -1.19 29.56
N THR A 139 9.60 -0.15 30.20
CA THR A 139 10.36 1.04 30.61
C THR A 139 11.63 0.70 31.40
N LYS A 140 11.60 -0.39 32.18
CA LYS A 140 12.74 -0.87 32.96
C LYS A 140 13.86 -1.40 32.06
N ASP A 141 13.53 -2.11 31.00
CA ASP A 141 14.50 -2.69 30.06
C ASP A 141 15.16 -1.60 29.21
N VAL A 142 14.40 -0.59 28.79
CA VAL A 142 15.00 0.57 28.10
C VAL A 142 15.91 1.37 29.04
N ALA A 143 15.53 1.50 30.32
CA ALA A 143 16.36 2.17 31.31
C ALA A 143 17.67 1.39 31.60
N THR A 144 17.63 0.06 31.66
CA THR A 144 18.85 -0.75 31.80
C THR A 144 19.70 -0.68 30.54
N LEU A 145 19.11 -0.74 29.34
CA LEU A 145 19.81 -0.54 28.08
C LEU A 145 20.58 0.80 28.08
N PHE A 146 19.91 1.89 28.45
CA PHE A 146 20.52 3.22 28.51
C PHE A 146 21.58 3.33 29.62
N LYS A 147 21.47 2.56 30.69
CA LYS A 147 22.48 2.58 31.76
C LYS A 147 23.80 1.95 31.31
N TYR A 148 23.73 0.83 30.60
CA TYR A 148 24.90 0.00 30.30
C TYR A 148 25.49 0.21 28.90
N TYR A 149 24.70 0.70 27.95
CA TYR A 149 25.13 0.84 26.56
C TYR A 149 25.07 2.30 26.09
N ASN A 150 26.21 2.80 25.60
CA ASN A 150 26.34 4.14 25.01
C ASN A 150 26.28 4.11 23.48
N THR A 151 26.85 3.08 22.86
CA THR A 151 26.96 2.91 21.40
C THR A 151 26.95 1.44 21.05
N ILE A 152 26.44 1.11 19.87
CA ILE A 152 26.58 -0.23 19.27
C ILE A 152 27.89 -0.23 18.47
N ALA A 153 28.74 -1.24 18.68
CA ALA A 153 29.97 -1.41 17.90
C ALA A 153 29.70 -2.02 16.51
N VAL A 154 28.60 -2.76 16.38
CA VAL A 154 28.11 -3.32 15.12
C VAL A 154 27.30 -2.24 14.39
N MET A 155 27.91 -1.64 13.38
CA MET A 155 27.19 -0.73 12.48
C MET A 155 26.21 -1.53 11.62
N PRO A 156 25.02 -0.97 11.33
CA PRO A 156 24.14 -1.59 10.37
C PRO A 156 24.81 -1.68 9.00
N PRO A 157 24.62 -2.79 8.26
CA PRO A 157 25.20 -2.92 6.92
C PRO A 157 24.62 -1.83 6.02
N ALA A 158 25.49 -1.07 5.35
CA ALA A 158 25.09 -0.05 4.37
C ALA A 158 24.32 -0.65 3.17
N SER A 159 24.45 -1.96 2.96
CA SER A 159 23.71 -2.72 1.96
C SER A 159 22.28 -2.99 2.45
N VAL A 160 21.34 -2.20 1.93
CA VAL A 160 19.89 -2.39 2.09
C VAL A 160 19.37 -3.56 1.24
N GLU A 161 20.14 -4.64 1.10
CA GLU A 161 19.56 -5.90 0.65
C GLU A 161 18.66 -6.40 1.80
N LYS A 162 17.35 -6.23 1.63
CA LYS A 162 16.30 -6.48 2.63
C LYS A 162 16.39 -7.86 3.33
N GLY A 163 17.14 -8.80 2.77
CA GLY A 163 17.30 -10.16 3.29
C GLY A 163 18.33 -10.35 4.41
N GLU A 164 19.24 -9.40 4.67
CA GLU A 164 20.28 -9.56 5.71
C GLU A 164 20.17 -8.52 6.83
N ARG A 165 18.96 -8.03 7.09
CA ARG A 165 18.74 -7.13 8.22
C ARG A 165 19.01 -7.88 9.52
N LEU A 166 19.98 -7.36 10.25
CA LEU A 166 20.30 -7.83 11.58
C LEU A 166 19.20 -7.39 12.55
N GLU A 167 18.77 -8.31 13.40
CA GLU A 167 17.76 -8.09 14.41
C GLU A 167 18.39 -8.19 15.80
N ALA A 168 18.07 -7.22 16.66
CA ALA A 168 18.33 -7.26 18.07
C ALA A 168 17.20 -8.01 18.77
N VAL A 169 17.56 -8.97 19.63
CA VAL A 169 16.63 -9.75 20.43
C VAL A 169 16.99 -9.53 21.89
N TRP A 170 16.01 -9.09 22.70
CA TRP A 170 16.19 -9.01 24.15
C TRP A 170 16.12 -10.40 24.75
N VAL A 171 17.12 -10.77 25.56
CA VAL A 171 17.24 -12.11 26.13
C VAL A 171 17.61 -12.03 27.61
N THR A 172 16.89 -12.76 28.44
CA THR A 172 17.17 -12.89 29.88
C THR A 172 18.05 -14.10 30.19
N ASP A 173 17.83 -15.23 29.51
CA ASP A 173 18.48 -16.50 29.81
C ASP A 173 19.44 -16.99 28.72
N LYS A 174 20.48 -17.72 29.13
CA LYS A 174 21.43 -18.34 28.20
C LYS A 174 20.76 -19.34 27.24
N GLN A 175 19.74 -20.06 27.74
CA GLN A 175 19.00 -21.02 26.90
C GLN A 175 18.18 -20.29 25.83
N ASP A 176 17.56 -19.18 26.19
CA ASP A 176 16.83 -18.33 25.26
C ASP A 176 17.75 -17.72 24.20
N TRP A 177 18.97 -17.35 24.59
CA TRP A 177 19.99 -16.87 23.65
C TRP A 177 20.34 -17.96 22.62
N LEU A 178 20.62 -19.18 23.09
CA LEU A 178 20.91 -20.31 22.20
C LEU A 178 19.75 -20.61 21.26
N GLN A 179 18.52 -20.52 21.76
CA GLN A 179 17.33 -20.69 20.92
C GLN A 179 17.22 -19.57 19.88
N ALA A 180 17.37 -18.30 20.30
CA ALA A 180 17.31 -17.14 19.42
C ALA A 180 18.35 -17.24 18.28
N VAL A 181 19.58 -17.62 18.60
CA VAL A 181 20.65 -17.85 17.61
C VAL A 181 20.24 -18.95 16.62
N ARG A 182 19.77 -20.11 17.10
CA ARG A 182 19.31 -21.19 16.21
C ARG A 182 18.15 -20.78 15.32
N ASN A 183 17.23 -19.95 15.81
CA ASN A 183 16.12 -19.47 14.99
C ASN A 183 16.60 -18.48 13.92
N ALA A 184 17.54 -17.61 14.27
CA ALA A 184 18.15 -16.66 13.35
C ALA A 184 18.92 -17.40 12.24
N GLU A 185 19.69 -18.44 12.59
CA GLU A 185 20.38 -19.30 11.62
C GLU A 185 19.39 -19.96 10.65
N LYS A 186 18.35 -20.62 11.17
CA LYS A 186 17.29 -21.25 10.35
C LYS A 186 16.60 -20.25 9.42
N ARG A 187 16.33 -19.04 9.92
CA ARG A 187 15.74 -17.96 9.12
C ARG A 187 16.69 -17.54 8.00
N ASN A 188 17.96 -17.34 8.30
CA ASN A 188 18.97 -16.95 7.32
C ASN A 188 19.18 -18.04 6.25
N GLU A 189 19.18 -19.32 6.64
CA GLU A 189 19.23 -20.45 5.71
C GLU A 189 18.02 -20.45 4.78
N ARG A 190 16.80 -20.23 5.32
CA ARG A 190 15.59 -20.12 4.51
C ARG A 190 15.67 -18.97 3.51
N LEU A 191 16.11 -17.78 3.94
CA LEU A 191 16.26 -16.62 3.06
C LEU A 191 17.30 -16.86 1.96
N ARG A 192 18.41 -17.55 2.28
CA ARG A 192 19.41 -17.96 1.28
C ARG A 192 18.83 -18.94 0.27
N ALA A 193 18.11 -19.96 0.73
CA ALA A 193 17.46 -20.93 -0.15
C ALA A 193 16.40 -20.27 -1.06
N GLU A 194 15.61 -19.33 -0.54
CA GLU A 194 14.65 -18.55 -1.32
C GLU A 194 15.36 -17.65 -2.36
N LYS A 195 16.47 -17.01 -1.99
CA LYS A 195 17.30 -16.23 -2.93
C LYS A 195 17.88 -17.10 -4.04
N GLU A 196 18.38 -18.29 -3.71
CA GLU A 196 18.89 -19.25 -4.69
C GLU A 196 17.79 -19.79 -5.61
N ALA A 197 16.60 -20.06 -5.09
CA ALA A 197 15.44 -20.47 -5.89
C ALA A 197 15.01 -19.34 -6.85
N ALA A 198 14.89 -18.11 -6.36
CA ALA A 198 14.55 -16.95 -7.18
C ALA A 198 15.57 -16.70 -8.31
N MET A 199 16.86 -16.90 -8.04
CA MET A 199 17.91 -16.80 -9.07
C MET A 199 17.79 -17.90 -10.13
N LYS A 200 17.46 -19.14 -9.73
CA LYS A 200 17.23 -20.25 -10.68
C LYS A 200 16.01 -20.00 -11.57
N ASP A 201 14.92 -19.51 -10.99
CA ASP A 201 13.69 -19.18 -11.73
C ASP A 201 13.93 -18.03 -12.72
N HIS A 202 14.70 -17.01 -12.32
CA HIS A 202 15.09 -15.92 -13.21
C HIS A 202 15.95 -16.42 -14.38
N HIS A 203 16.92 -17.32 -14.14
CA HIS A 203 17.73 -17.91 -15.20
C HIS A 203 16.93 -18.86 -16.12
N GLN A 204 15.93 -19.58 -15.62
CA GLN A 204 15.04 -20.39 -16.46
C GLN A 204 14.09 -19.53 -17.31
N GLY A 205 13.60 -18.42 -16.79
CA GLY A 205 12.76 -17.47 -17.54
C GLY A 205 13.51 -16.75 -18.66
N VAL A 206 14.79 -16.42 -18.46
CA VAL A 206 15.63 -15.76 -19.47
C VAL A 206 16.12 -16.76 -20.55
N SER A 207 16.31 -18.04 -20.20
CA SER A 207 16.84 -19.04 -21.15
C SER A 207 15.82 -19.56 -22.18
N ALA A 208 14.54 -19.23 -22.07
CA ALA A 208 13.52 -19.73 -22.99
C ALA A 208 13.25 -18.84 -24.22
N ASN A 209 13.72 -17.58 -24.27
CA ASN A 209 13.52 -16.76 -25.48
C ASN A 209 14.50 -15.60 -25.74
N ASP A 210 15.37 -15.20 -24.80
CA ASP A 210 16.29 -14.08 -25.04
C ASP A 210 17.74 -14.51 -24.78
N LYS A 211 18.42 -14.93 -25.86
CA LYS A 211 19.88 -14.76 -25.91
C LYS A 211 20.14 -13.26 -25.80
N PRO A 212 21.13 -12.80 -25.01
CA PRO A 212 21.50 -11.39 -25.00
C PRO A 212 22.01 -11.02 -26.40
N GLU A 213 21.14 -10.44 -27.23
CA GLU A 213 21.55 -9.84 -28.50
C GLU A 213 22.63 -8.81 -28.18
N THR A 214 23.82 -8.99 -28.76
CA THR A 214 24.88 -7.99 -28.70
C THR A 214 24.38 -6.68 -29.30
N LEU A 215 24.88 -5.55 -28.81
CA LEU A 215 24.50 -4.22 -29.32
C LEU A 215 24.66 -4.10 -30.84
N GLU A 216 25.60 -4.84 -31.42
CA GLU A 216 25.80 -4.95 -32.86
C GLU A 216 24.64 -5.65 -33.57
N GLN A 217 24.11 -6.74 -33.01
CA GLN A 217 22.97 -7.46 -33.58
C GLN A 217 21.69 -6.62 -33.54
N LYS A 218 21.49 -5.83 -32.47
CA LYS A 218 20.36 -4.87 -32.41
C LYS A 218 20.48 -3.77 -33.45
N ARG A 219 21.70 -3.28 -33.69
CA ARG A 219 21.96 -2.25 -34.70
C ARG A 219 21.78 -2.79 -36.11
N GLU A 220 22.23 -4.01 -36.39
CA GLU A 220 22.03 -4.65 -37.69
C GLU A 220 20.55 -4.90 -37.97
N ARG A 221 19.79 -5.38 -36.99
CA ARG A 221 18.35 -5.60 -37.13
C ARG A 221 17.58 -4.31 -37.38
N GLN A 222 17.93 -3.23 -36.68
CA GLN A 222 17.36 -1.91 -36.91
C GLN A 222 17.71 -1.33 -38.29
N LEU A 223 18.90 -1.63 -38.81
CA LEU A 223 19.28 -1.25 -40.17
C LEU A 223 18.51 -2.07 -41.20
N GLN A 224 18.32 -3.37 -40.95
CA GLN A 224 17.62 -4.26 -41.86
C GLN A 224 16.13 -3.88 -41.99
N ASP A 225 15.46 -3.58 -40.88
CA ASP A 225 14.07 -3.08 -40.87
C ASP A 225 13.90 -1.73 -41.60
N LEU A 226 14.97 -0.94 -41.78
CA LEU A 226 14.93 0.33 -42.50
C LEU A 226 15.07 0.18 -44.03
N PHE A 227 15.46 -0.99 -44.52
CA PHE A 227 15.68 -1.25 -45.95
C PHE A 227 14.72 -2.28 -46.55
N ASP A 228 13.81 -2.84 -45.75
CA ASP A 228 12.80 -3.83 -46.17
C ASP A 228 11.44 -3.21 -46.58
N ASP A 229 11.41 -1.92 -46.96
CA ASP A 229 10.27 -1.26 -47.65
C ASP A 229 10.48 -1.17 -49.18
#